data_AF-A0A6I7MMA4-F1
#
_entry.id   AF-A0A6I7MMA4-F1
#
_cell.length_a   1.000
_cell.length_b   1.000
_cell.length_c   1.000
_cell.angle_alpha   90.00
_cell.angle_beta   90.00
_cell.angle_gamma   90.00
#
_symmetry.space_group_name_H-M   'P 1'
#
loop_
_entity.id
_entity.type
_entity.pdbx_description
1 polymer ?
#
loop_
_entity_poly.entity_id
_entity_poly.type
_entity_poly.pdbx_seq_one_letter_code
_entity_poly.pdbx_strand_id
1 'polypeptide(L)'
;MSKNQEYAERYANFAMVQMRKYGIPASVTLAQGILESSNGQSRLAQKENNHFGIKATAAWIEGGGKYGLYTDDKPDEKFCSYATVGDSYEHHSRFLKENKRYADCFKLAADDYKGWAQGLERAGYATGGNYAANLQRIIEVNGLDKYDRMVMEAGISQGKAATEHYSFPVKRDEFLLVTSPFGMREDPMNPDKQQMHKGIDIRTNQEAVLATEDKGKVVAVNLNADTPGGRSVTVEYGRADNSKVQVSYHHLETVGVKTGETVNAGQQLGVSGNTGTRTTGEHLHLEVKQIHVNGTLREVNPAAYLTEIAQKGNIGLQLLSDGKDLMAKFRTQENETPSIGLTDSPEDWMKKLLSSEDSGVRMSGNDPIMELVMEMFTSLMALAVQIDSKEQDQQMGAATKAALEKRIDLSSLVPSLRSCELVIQDNARPILYAQDATGSYSHELTAAEMNRLSLILNHTDMPDESKRHRIGTAVNHILVAERAARSYEQGMEQRGQAEGLQIR
;
A
#
# COMPACT_ATOMS: atom_id res chain seq x y z
N MET A 1 10.51 11.51 -11.43
CA MET A 1 9.05 11.73 -11.56
C MET A 1 8.72 13.07 -10.88
N SER A 2 7.74 13.84 -11.34
CA SER A 2 7.36 15.09 -10.65
C SER A 2 6.47 14.78 -9.43
N LYS A 3 6.42 15.66 -8.42
CA LYS A 3 5.49 15.51 -7.27
C LYS A 3 4.02 15.39 -7.69
N ASN A 4 3.65 16.06 -8.79
CA ASN A 4 2.32 15.94 -9.38
C ASN A 4 2.06 14.54 -9.93
N GLN A 5 3.03 13.96 -10.64
CA GLN A 5 2.94 12.61 -11.16
C GLN A 5 2.89 11.57 -10.04
N GLU A 6 3.73 11.72 -9.00
CA GLU A 6 3.70 10.87 -7.80
C GLU A 6 2.33 10.90 -7.11
N TYR A 7 1.76 12.10 -6.90
CA TYR A 7 0.42 12.24 -6.35
C TYR A 7 -0.64 11.59 -7.24
N ALA A 8 -0.58 11.85 -8.54
CA ALA A 8 -1.55 11.33 -9.50
C ALA A 8 -1.52 9.80 -9.54
N GLU A 9 -0.34 9.19 -9.60
CA GLU A 9 -0.20 7.73 -9.56
C GLU A 9 -0.75 7.15 -8.26
N ARG A 10 -0.45 7.79 -7.12
CA ARG A 10 -0.90 7.32 -5.81
C ARG A 10 -2.43 7.34 -5.65
N TYR A 11 -3.10 8.37 -6.17
CA TYR A 11 -4.53 8.59 -5.90
C TYR A 11 -5.44 8.41 -7.13
N ALA A 12 -4.89 7.98 -8.28
CA ALA A 12 -5.66 7.74 -9.50
C ALA A 12 -6.82 6.77 -9.28
N ASN A 13 -6.60 5.70 -8.54
CA ASN A 13 -7.65 4.71 -8.28
C ASN A 13 -8.86 5.30 -7.55
N PHE A 14 -8.64 6.21 -6.59
CA PHE A 14 -9.72 6.93 -5.94
C PHE A 14 -10.46 7.82 -6.93
N ALA A 15 -9.75 8.62 -7.72
CA ALA A 15 -10.36 9.49 -8.73
C ALA A 15 -11.16 8.71 -9.78
N MET A 16 -10.66 7.57 -10.25
CA MET A 16 -11.36 6.69 -11.19
C MET A 16 -12.62 6.07 -10.58
N VAL A 17 -12.59 5.70 -9.29
CA VAL A 17 -13.80 5.28 -8.56
C VAL A 17 -14.83 6.42 -8.51
N GLN A 18 -14.40 7.64 -8.19
CA GLN A 18 -15.29 8.80 -8.14
C GLN A 18 -15.89 9.11 -9.53
N MET A 19 -15.10 8.97 -10.60
CA MET A 19 -15.58 9.15 -11.98
C MET A 19 -16.70 8.18 -12.33
N ARG A 20 -16.51 6.88 -12.06
CA ARG A 20 -17.55 5.86 -12.31
C ARG A 20 -18.82 6.12 -11.49
N LYS A 21 -18.65 6.53 -10.23
CA LYS A 21 -19.76 6.66 -9.27
C LYS A 21 -20.56 7.95 -9.43
N TYR A 22 -19.88 9.07 -9.72
CA TYR A 22 -20.48 10.41 -9.72
C TYR A 22 -20.50 11.08 -11.09
N GLY A 23 -19.63 10.66 -12.02
CA GLY A 23 -19.50 11.23 -13.35
C GLY A 23 -18.59 12.47 -13.41
N ILE A 24 -17.66 12.61 -12.47
CA ILE A 24 -16.65 13.69 -12.47
C ILE A 24 -15.39 13.13 -13.15
N PRO A 25 -14.79 13.80 -14.16
CA PRO A 25 -13.56 13.30 -14.76
C PRO A 25 -12.49 13.03 -13.69
N ALA A 26 -11.82 11.88 -13.79
CA ALA A 26 -10.75 11.51 -12.87
C ALA A 26 -9.60 12.53 -12.96
N SER A 27 -9.31 13.03 -14.16
CA SER A 27 -8.31 14.08 -14.40
C SER A 27 -8.61 15.37 -13.64
N VAL A 28 -9.88 15.80 -13.61
CA VAL A 28 -10.34 16.99 -12.88
C VAL A 28 -10.19 16.77 -11.37
N THR A 29 -10.65 15.63 -10.87
CA THR A 29 -10.55 15.29 -9.44
C THR A 29 -9.08 15.27 -8.98
N LEU A 30 -8.19 14.66 -9.76
CA LEU A 30 -6.75 14.64 -9.46
C LEU A 30 -6.11 16.02 -9.54
N ALA A 31 -6.47 16.84 -10.53
CA ALA A 31 -5.94 18.19 -10.68
C ALA A 31 -6.35 19.10 -9.52
N GLN A 32 -7.60 19.01 -9.07
CA GLN A 32 -8.06 19.69 -7.85
C GLN A 32 -7.30 19.17 -6.63
N GLY A 33 -7.22 17.85 -6.44
CA GLY A 33 -6.46 17.26 -5.35
C GLY A 33 -5.01 17.76 -5.31
N ILE A 34 -4.32 17.80 -6.46
CA ILE A 34 -2.96 18.35 -6.60
C ILE A 34 -2.90 19.81 -6.14
N LEU A 35 -3.80 20.64 -6.65
CA LEU A 35 -3.81 22.08 -6.40
C LEU A 35 -4.12 22.41 -4.93
N GLU A 36 -5.18 21.81 -4.38
CA GLU A 36 -5.69 22.14 -3.04
C GLU A 36 -4.83 21.54 -1.91
N SER A 37 -4.11 20.45 -2.17
CA SER A 37 -3.30 19.77 -1.14
C SER A 37 -1.79 20.01 -1.25
N SER A 38 -1.35 20.88 -2.17
CA SER A 38 0.06 21.01 -2.54
C SER A 38 0.67 19.63 -2.84
N ASN A 39 0.02 18.86 -3.72
CA ASN A 39 0.42 17.48 -4.05
C ASN A 39 0.48 16.55 -2.83
N GLY A 40 -0.47 16.68 -1.91
CA GLY A 40 -0.56 15.90 -0.67
C GLY A 40 0.48 16.28 0.38
N GLN A 41 1.23 17.38 0.17
CA GLN A 41 2.28 17.82 1.08
C GLN A 41 1.78 18.87 2.09
N SER A 42 0.57 19.39 1.94
CA SER A 42 0.01 20.32 2.92
C SER A 42 -0.19 19.63 4.27
N ARG A 43 0.01 20.38 5.35
CA ARG A 43 -0.23 19.86 6.71
C ARG A 43 -1.66 19.34 6.87
N LEU A 44 -2.62 20.00 6.24
CA LEU A 44 -4.03 19.61 6.25
C LEU A 44 -4.24 18.23 5.59
N ALA A 45 -3.63 18.00 4.42
CA ALA A 45 -3.70 16.71 3.75
C ALA A 45 -3.01 15.60 4.55
N GLN A 46 -1.81 15.87 5.08
CA GLN A 46 -1.03 14.87 5.82
C GLN A 46 -1.62 14.49 7.18
N LYS A 47 -2.19 15.45 7.91
CA LYS A 47 -2.70 15.22 9.27
C LYS A 47 -4.18 14.86 9.32
N GLU A 48 -4.98 15.39 8.40
CA GLU A 48 -6.44 15.24 8.42
C GLU A 48 -6.98 14.42 7.24
N ASN A 49 -6.10 13.91 6.37
CA ASN A 49 -6.47 13.27 5.10
C ASN A 49 -7.37 14.16 4.22
N ASN A 50 -7.35 15.48 4.41
CA ASN A 50 -8.24 16.41 3.71
C ASN A 50 -7.54 17.02 2.50
N HIS A 51 -7.73 16.41 1.34
CA HIS A 51 -7.03 16.74 0.10
C HIS A 51 -7.67 17.87 -0.71
N PHE A 52 -8.86 18.35 -0.32
CA PHE A 52 -9.66 19.31 -1.07
C PHE A 52 -10.02 20.56 -0.26
N GLY A 53 -9.41 20.75 0.91
CA GLY A 53 -9.64 21.94 1.74
C GLY A 53 -11.08 22.07 2.25
N ILE A 54 -11.82 20.98 2.42
CA ILE A 54 -13.24 21.04 2.79
C ILE A 54 -13.38 21.48 4.25
N LYS A 55 -14.08 22.61 4.47
CA LYS A 55 -14.37 23.17 5.79
C LYS A 55 -15.43 22.32 6.53
N ALA A 56 -15.24 22.15 7.83
CA ALA A 56 -16.18 21.43 8.70
C ALA A 56 -17.40 22.30 9.01
N THR A 57 -18.52 21.97 8.36
CA THR A 57 -19.80 22.67 8.56
C THR A 57 -20.45 22.28 9.89
N ALA A 58 -21.46 23.03 10.33
CA ALA A 58 -22.25 22.67 11.50
C ALA A 58 -22.85 21.26 11.37
N ALA A 59 -23.42 20.93 10.20
CA ALA A 59 -23.99 19.62 9.92
C ALA A 59 -22.96 18.48 9.99
N TRP A 60 -21.71 18.72 9.57
CA TRP A 60 -20.63 17.75 9.70
C TRP A 60 -20.34 17.44 11.18
N ILE A 61 -20.25 18.48 12.00
CA ILE A 61 -19.94 18.36 13.42
C ILE A 61 -21.10 17.70 14.17
N GLU A 62 -22.35 18.10 13.90
CA GLU A 62 -23.56 17.50 14.46
C GLU A 62 -23.69 16.02 14.09
N GLY A 63 -23.24 15.64 12.90
CA GLY A 63 -23.14 14.24 12.46
C GLY A 63 -22.00 13.45 13.10
N GLY A 64 -21.25 14.03 14.05
CA GLY A 64 -20.13 13.39 14.72
C GLY A 64 -18.81 13.43 13.94
N GLY A 65 -18.74 14.24 12.89
CA GLY A 65 -17.56 14.39 12.06
C GLY A 65 -16.39 15.04 12.80
N LYS A 66 -15.19 14.45 12.66
CA LYS A 66 -13.95 14.99 13.23
C LYS A 66 -13.47 16.22 12.45
N TYR A 67 -12.76 17.12 13.10
CA TYR A 67 -12.18 18.30 12.44
C TYR A 67 -10.86 18.71 13.09
N GLY A 68 -10.00 19.34 12.30
CA GLY A 68 -8.79 20.01 12.77
C GLY A 68 -8.92 21.53 12.67
N LEU A 69 -8.16 22.26 13.48
CA LEU A 69 -8.09 23.73 13.48
C LEU A 69 -6.87 24.20 12.70
N TYR A 70 -7.12 25.06 11.71
CA TYR A 70 -6.10 25.62 10.84
C TYR A 70 -6.42 27.09 10.56
N THR A 71 -5.38 27.92 10.47
CA THR A 71 -5.53 29.32 10.07
C THR A 71 -5.37 29.40 8.56
N ASP A 72 -6.43 29.85 7.88
CA ASP A 72 -6.46 30.07 6.42
C ASP A 72 -6.87 31.52 6.13
N ASP A 73 -8.16 31.79 5.87
CA ASP A 73 -8.69 33.14 5.74
C ASP A 73 -8.86 33.82 7.11
N LYS A 74 -9.16 33.01 8.13
CA LYS A 74 -9.35 33.44 9.52
C LYS A 74 -8.57 32.52 10.46
N PRO A 75 -8.18 33.02 11.65
CA PRO A 75 -7.66 32.16 12.71
C PRO A 75 -8.65 31.07 13.09
N ASP A 76 -8.12 29.86 13.37
CA ASP A 76 -8.86 28.73 13.94
C ASP A 76 -10.09 28.28 13.12
N GLU A 77 -9.98 28.28 11.79
CA GLU A 77 -10.98 27.69 10.93
C GLU A 77 -11.01 26.16 11.07
N LYS A 78 -12.23 25.60 11.04
CA LYS A 78 -12.45 24.17 11.19
C LYS A 78 -12.46 23.50 9.83
N PHE A 79 -11.56 22.55 9.61
CA PHE A 79 -11.52 21.72 8.41
C PHE A 79 -11.87 20.28 8.75
N CYS A 80 -12.61 19.62 7.86
CA CYS A 80 -12.97 18.21 8.04
C CYS A 80 -11.71 17.35 8.22
N SER A 81 -11.80 16.37 9.11
CA SER A 81 -10.78 15.35 9.34
C SER A 81 -11.35 13.98 9.01
N TYR A 82 -10.64 13.24 8.17
CA TYR A 82 -11.11 12.00 7.57
C TYR A 82 -10.29 10.80 8.04
N ALA A 83 -10.95 9.64 8.15
CA ALA A 83 -10.28 8.40 8.49
C ALA A 83 -9.30 7.96 7.39
N THR A 84 -9.66 8.20 6.14
CA THR A 84 -8.91 7.78 4.95
C THR A 84 -8.82 8.90 3.91
N VAL A 85 -7.83 8.85 3.01
CA VAL A 85 -7.75 9.82 1.90
C VAL A 85 -8.97 9.63 0.99
N GLY A 86 -9.36 8.38 0.76
CA GLY A 86 -10.56 8.03 0.01
C GLY A 86 -11.84 8.72 0.50
N ASP A 87 -12.00 8.93 1.81
CA ASP A 87 -13.15 9.65 2.38
C ASP A 87 -13.20 11.12 1.96
N SER A 88 -12.03 11.77 1.81
CA SER A 88 -11.99 13.15 1.32
C SER A 88 -12.37 13.24 -0.17
N TYR A 89 -11.98 12.23 -0.97
CA TYR A 89 -12.37 12.11 -2.38
C TYR A 89 -13.87 11.87 -2.54
N GLU A 90 -14.43 11.01 -1.68
CA GLU A 90 -15.87 10.73 -1.61
C GLU A 90 -16.65 11.99 -1.20
N HIS A 91 -16.23 12.69 -0.14
CA HIS A 91 -16.90 13.91 0.32
C HIS A 91 -16.83 15.03 -0.73
N HIS A 92 -15.67 15.22 -1.36
CA HIS A 92 -15.51 16.17 -2.47
C HIS A 92 -16.48 15.86 -3.63
N SER A 93 -16.54 14.60 -4.04
CA SER A 93 -17.38 14.19 -5.18
C SER A 93 -18.86 14.31 -4.87
N ARG A 94 -19.28 13.96 -3.65
CA ARG A 94 -20.63 14.20 -3.15
C ARG A 94 -20.97 15.69 -3.11
N PHE A 95 -20.06 16.52 -2.59
CA PHE A 95 -20.25 17.98 -2.55
C PHE A 95 -20.52 18.55 -3.95
N LEU A 96 -19.74 18.15 -4.96
CA LEU A 96 -19.97 18.57 -6.34
C LEU A 96 -21.31 18.03 -6.88
N LYS A 97 -21.63 16.75 -6.63
CA LYS A 97 -22.84 16.11 -7.16
C LYS A 97 -24.14 16.65 -6.56
N GLU A 98 -24.15 16.88 -5.25
CA GLU A 98 -25.34 17.26 -4.48
C GLU A 98 -25.62 18.77 -4.58
N ASN A 99 -24.59 19.59 -4.85
CA ASN A 99 -24.75 21.02 -4.99
C ASN A 99 -25.17 21.41 -6.41
N LYS A 100 -26.42 21.87 -6.54
CA LYS A 100 -27.04 22.30 -7.82
C LYS A 100 -26.22 23.33 -8.60
N ARG A 101 -25.34 24.08 -7.94
CA ARG A 101 -24.45 25.06 -8.59
C ARG A 101 -23.54 24.42 -9.65
N TYR A 102 -23.17 23.15 -9.49
CA TYR A 102 -22.30 22.43 -10.42
C TYR A 102 -23.08 21.53 -11.40
N ALA A 103 -24.42 21.59 -11.40
CA ALA A 103 -25.26 20.69 -12.19
C ALA A 103 -24.97 20.75 -13.70
N ASP A 104 -24.56 21.90 -14.21
CA ASP A 104 -24.21 22.05 -15.63
C ASP A 104 -22.94 21.28 -16.02
N CYS A 105 -22.00 21.08 -15.10
CA CYS A 105 -20.80 20.27 -15.36
C CYS A 105 -21.17 18.80 -15.66
N PHE A 106 -22.18 18.26 -14.96
CA PHE A 106 -22.64 16.88 -15.14
C PHE A 106 -23.44 16.63 -16.44
N LYS A 107 -23.66 17.67 -17.25
CA LYS A 107 -24.25 17.54 -18.60
C LYS A 107 -23.18 17.37 -19.69
N LEU A 108 -21.92 17.63 -19.37
CA LEU A 108 -20.79 17.52 -20.29
C LEU A 108 -20.44 16.05 -20.56
N ALA A 109 -19.64 15.82 -21.59
CA ALA A 109 -19.05 14.51 -21.82
C ALA A 109 -18.17 14.10 -20.63
N ALA A 110 -18.11 12.80 -20.35
CA ALA A 110 -17.43 12.26 -19.16
C ALA A 110 -15.91 12.52 -19.15
N ASP A 111 -15.32 12.82 -20.31
CA ASP A 111 -13.90 13.12 -20.53
C ASP A 111 -13.66 14.60 -20.90
N ASP A 112 -14.68 15.47 -20.88
CA ASP A 112 -14.53 16.91 -21.17
C ASP A 112 -13.99 17.69 -19.96
N TYR A 113 -12.73 17.43 -19.61
CA TYR A 113 -12.07 18.09 -18.50
C TYR A 113 -11.94 19.62 -18.69
N LYS A 114 -11.91 20.11 -19.93
CA LYS A 114 -11.83 21.55 -20.24
C LYS A 114 -13.12 22.26 -19.90
N GLY A 115 -14.26 21.71 -20.34
CA GLY A 115 -15.58 22.21 -19.99
C GLY A 115 -15.83 22.12 -18.48
N TRP A 116 -15.40 21.04 -17.84
CA TRP A 116 -15.46 20.91 -16.38
C TRP A 116 -14.67 21.99 -15.64
N ALA A 117 -13.42 22.25 -16.02
CA ALA A 117 -12.59 23.28 -15.39
C ALA A 117 -13.23 24.67 -15.51
N GLN A 118 -13.76 25.01 -16.70
CA GLN A 118 -14.48 26.28 -16.93
C GLN A 118 -15.78 26.35 -16.14
N GLY A 119 -16.52 25.23 -16.06
CA GLY A 119 -17.76 25.13 -15.31
C GLY A 119 -17.55 25.32 -13.80
N LEU A 120 -16.50 24.72 -13.23
CA LEU A 120 -16.12 24.88 -11.83
C LEU A 120 -15.75 26.33 -11.48
N GLU A 121 -14.94 26.99 -12.32
CA GLU A 121 -14.57 28.40 -12.14
C GLU A 121 -15.80 29.32 -12.23
N ARG A 122 -16.65 29.13 -13.25
CA ARG A 122 -17.89 29.89 -13.41
C ARG A 122 -18.87 29.69 -12.26
N ALA A 123 -18.91 28.48 -11.68
CA ALA A 123 -19.69 28.16 -10.49
C ALA A 123 -19.05 28.70 -9.19
N GLY A 124 -17.88 29.35 -9.25
CA GLY A 124 -17.23 29.92 -8.08
C GLY A 124 -16.74 28.85 -7.10
N TYR A 125 -16.13 27.76 -7.61
CA TYR A 125 -15.38 26.83 -6.76
C TYR A 125 -14.18 27.53 -6.10
N ALA A 126 -13.50 28.43 -6.83
CA ALA A 126 -12.44 29.28 -6.32
C ALA A 126 -12.71 30.75 -6.67
N THR A 127 -12.17 31.67 -5.86
CA THR A 127 -12.41 33.13 -5.94
C THR A 127 -11.43 33.87 -6.86
N GLY A 128 -10.30 33.25 -7.23
CA GLY A 128 -9.29 33.84 -8.11
C GLY A 128 -9.57 33.61 -9.60
N GLY A 129 -9.36 34.63 -10.44
CA GLY A 129 -9.32 34.43 -11.89
C GLY A 129 -8.10 33.59 -12.27
N ASN A 130 -8.29 32.58 -13.14
CA ASN A 130 -7.31 31.59 -13.63
C ASN A 130 -7.41 30.19 -12.99
N TYR A 131 -8.45 29.88 -12.22
CA TYR A 131 -8.66 28.54 -11.69
C TYR A 131 -8.80 27.51 -12.80
N ALA A 132 -9.62 27.80 -13.82
CA ALA A 132 -9.83 26.89 -14.95
C ALA A 132 -8.54 26.63 -15.73
N ALA A 133 -7.78 27.70 -16.02
CA ALA A 133 -6.50 27.61 -16.73
C ALA A 133 -5.46 26.80 -15.94
N ASN A 134 -5.42 26.97 -14.61
CA ASN A 134 -4.52 26.20 -13.75
C ASN A 134 -4.85 24.72 -13.74
N LEU A 135 -6.13 24.34 -13.61
CA LEU A 135 -6.53 22.93 -13.68
C LEU A 135 -6.19 22.30 -15.03
N GLN A 136 -6.53 22.97 -16.14
CA GLN A 136 -6.21 22.47 -17.48
C GLN A 136 -4.70 22.26 -17.67
N ARG A 137 -3.88 23.22 -17.22
CA ARG A 137 -2.41 23.09 -17.26
C ARG A 137 -1.90 21.92 -16.42
N ILE A 138 -2.44 21.72 -15.21
CA ILE A 138 -2.06 20.58 -14.36
C ILE A 138 -2.40 19.26 -15.06
N ILE A 139 -3.58 19.16 -15.67
CA ILE A 139 -4.03 17.97 -16.40
C ILE A 139 -3.11 17.69 -17.58
N GLU A 140 -2.85 18.69 -18.42
CA GLU A 140 -2.10 18.52 -19.67
C GLU A 140 -0.61 18.24 -19.42
N VAL A 141 0.04 18.97 -18.50
CA VAL A 141 1.47 18.77 -18.20
C VAL A 141 1.74 17.40 -17.56
N ASN A 142 0.77 16.84 -16.83
CA ASN A 142 0.93 15.56 -16.13
C ASN A 142 0.22 14.39 -16.83
N GLY A 143 -0.43 14.63 -17.98
CA GLY A 143 -1.18 13.63 -18.75
C GLY A 143 -2.26 12.92 -17.93
N LEU A 144 -3.03 13.66 -17.13
CA LEU A 144 -4.02 13.09 -16.20
C LEU A 144 -5.29 12.56 -16.91
N ASP A 145 -5.56 13.06 -18.10
CA ASP A 145 -6.64 12.61 -19.00
C ASP A 145 -6.53 11.12 -19.38
N LYS A 146 -5.35 10.51 -19.23
CA LYS A 146 -5.18 9.06 -19.36
C LYS A 146 -6.10 8.27 -18.42
N TYR A 147 -6.36 8.77 -17.22
CA TYR A 147 -7.23 8.09 -16.24
C TYR A 147 -8.71 8.19 -16.63
N ASP A 148 -9.12 9.26 -17.32
CA ASP A 148 -10.47 9.37 -17.88
C ASP A 148 -10.67 8.31 -18.96
N ARG A 149 -9.70 8.18 -19.89
CA ARG A 149 -9.72 7.15 -20.93
C ARG A 149 -9.78 5.74 -20.36
N MET A 150 -8.96 5.43 -19.35
CA MET A 150 -8.98 4.13 -18.68
C MET A 150 -10.37 3.77 -18.13
N VAL A 151 -11.07 4.73 -17.53
CA VAL A 151 -12.45 4.52 -17.04
C VAL A 151 -13.43 4.30 -18.20
N MET A 152 -13.32 5.08 -19.27
CA MET A 152 -14.20 4.97 -20.43
C MET A 152 -14.01 3.66 -21.20
N GLU A 153 -12.77 3.23 -21.40
CA GLU A 153 -12.42 1.96 -22.04
C GLU A 153 -12.90 0.75 -21.22
N ALA A 154 -12.77 0.81 -19.89
CA ALA A 154 -13.31 -0.20 -18.98
C ALA A 154 -14.84 -0.31 -19.08
N GLY A 155 -15.56 0.79 -19.32
CA GLY A 155 -17.01 0.78 -19.54
C GLY A 155 -17.41 0.16 -20.88
N ILE A 156 -16.61 0.34 -21.94
CA ILE A 156 -16.88 -0.19 -23.29
C ILE A 156 -16.59 -1.70 -23.38
N SER A 157 -15.56 -2.18 -22.68
CA SER A 157 -15.14 -3.59 -22.67
C SER A 157 -16.16 -4.51 -21.97
N GLN A 158 -17.07 -3.98 -21.16
CA GLN A 158 -18.21 -4.72 -20.60
C GLN A 158 -19.26 -5.14 -21.64
N GLY A 159 -19.19 -4.63 -22.88
CA GLY A 159 -20.18 -4.87 -23.93
C GLY A 159 -19.80 -5.92 -24.99
N LYS A 160 -18.60 -6.52 -24.96
CA LYS A 160 -18.19 -7.56 -25.93
C LYS A 160 -18.36 -8.96 -25.35
N ALA A 161 -19.44 -9.63 -25.75
CA ALA A 161 -19.62 -11.06 -25.54
C ALA A 161 -18.79 -11.86 -26.56
N ALA A 162 -17.86 -12.71 -26.08
CA ALA A 162 -17.49 -14.01 -26.67
C ALA A 162 -16.31 -14.71 -25.93
N THR A 163 -16.36 -14.86 -24.60
CA THR A 163 -15.68 -15.87 -23.75
C THR A 163 -15.95 -15.51 -22.28
N GLU A 164 -16.03 -16.46 -21.35
CA GLU A 164 -16.01 -16.13 -19.92
C GLU A 164 -14.61 -15.65 -19.54
N HIS A 165 -14.52 -14.47 -18.94
CA HIS A 165 -13.25 -13.90 -18.48
C HIS A 165 -13.06 -14.16 -16.99
N TYR A 166 -11.81 -14.22 -16.60
CA TYR A 166 -11.35 -14.50 -15.25
C TYR A 166 -10.22 -13.53 -14.91
N SER A 167 -10.18 -13.09 -13.66
CA SER A 167 -9.16 -12.18 -13.15
C SER A 167 -8.78 -12.56 -11.74
N PHE A 168 -7.54 -12.28 -11.37
CA PHE A 168 -7.15 -12.27 -9.97
C PHE A 168 -7.70 -11.01 -9.27
N PRO A 169 -7.81 -11.01 -7.93
CA PRO A 169 -8.45 -9.94 -7.17
C PRO A 169 -7.62 -8.64 -7.12
N VAL A 170 -6.34 -8.71 -7.48
CA VAL A 170 -5.40 -7.60 -7.61
C VAL A 170 -4.53 -7.87 -8.84
N LYS A 171 -4.20 -6.82 -9.60
CA LYS A 171 -3.31 -6.95 -10.77
C LYS A 171 -1.86 -7.05 -10.32
N ARG A 172 -1.13 -8.04 -10.85
CA ARG A 172 0.31 -8.24 -10.64
C ARG A 172 0.95 -8.69 -11.94
N ASP A 173 2.22 -8.36 -12.12
CA ASP A 173 3.00 -8.84 -13.26
C ASP A 173 3.69 -10.19 -12.98
N GLU A 174 4.15 -10.43 -11.75
CA GLU A 174 4.85 -11.68 -11.38
C GLU A 174 4.04 -12.62 -10.49
N PHE A 175 3.65 -12.17 -9.30
CA PHE A 175 2.99 -13.00 -8.28
C PHE A 175 2.19 -12.13 -7.31
N LEU A 176 1.30 -12.77 -6.55
CA LEU A 176 0.61 -12.15 -5.41
C LEU A 176 1.28 -12.59 -4.13
N LEU A 177 1.76 -11.63 -3.33
CA LEU A 177 2.31 -11.91 -2.01
C LEU A 177 1.19 -12.08 -0.97
N VAL A 178 1.14 -13.27 -0.36
CA VAL A 178 0.27 -13.58 0.77
C VAL A 178 1.05 -13.46 2.08
N THR A 179 0.68 -12.50 2.91
CA THR A 179 1.28 -12.26 4.22
C THR A 179 0.63 -13.09 5.33
N SER A 180 -0.60 -13.58 5.10
CA SER A 180 -1.26 -14.51 6.02
C SER A 180 -2.13 -15.53 5.26
N PRO A 181 -1.71 -16.81 5.19
CA PRO A 181 -2.48 -17.86 4.55
C PRO A 181 -3.78 -18.23 5.30
N PHE A 182 -4.65 -18.97 4.61
CA PHE A 182 -5.85 -19.59 5.20
C PHE A 182 -5.46 -20.74 6.13
N GLY A 183 -6.08 -20.80 7.32
CA GLY A 183 -5.84 -21.85 8.30
C GLY A 183 -5.65 -21.31 9.72
N MET A 184 -5.19 -22.17 10.62
CA MET A 184 -4.90 -21.79 12.00
C MET A 184 -3.65 -20.90 12.05
N ARG A 185 -3.72 -19.80 12.80
CA ARG A 185 -2.61 -18.88 13.04
C ARG A 185 -2.67 -18.27 14.44
N GLU A 186 -1.56 -17.71 14.90
CA GLU A 186 -1.53 -16.81 16.06
C GLU A 186 -2.45 -15.61 15.83
N ASP A 187 -3.18 -15.20 16.87
CA ASP A 187 -4.03 -14.01 16.81
C ASP A 187 -3.14 -12.77 16.68
N PRO A 188 -3.28 -11.97 15.61
CA PRO A 188 -2.40 -10.84 15.35
C PRO A 188 -2.51 -9.73 16.39
N MET A 189 -3.55 -9.73 17.23
CA MET A 189 -3.73 -8.79 18.34
C MET A 189 -3.41 -9.42 19.71
N ASN A 190 -3.22 -10.75 19.77
CA ASN A 190 -2.89 -11.46 20.99
C ASN A 190 -2.08 -12.76 20.68
N PRO A 191 -0.74 -12.71 20.74
CA PRO A 191 0.11 -13.83 20.35
C PRO A 191 -0.09 -15.10 21.20
N ASP A 192 -0.68 -15.00 22.40
CA ASP A 192 -0.97 -16.16 23.26
C ASP A 192 -2.19 -16.98 22.79
N LYS A 193 -2.87 -16.56 21.73
CA LYS A 193 -4.09 -17.20 21.22
C LYS A 193 -3.93 -17.67 19.79
N GLN A 194 -4.58 -18.79 19.48
CA GLN A 194 -4.75 -19.27 18.13
C GLN A 194 -6.14 -18.89 17.61
N GLN A 195 -6.22 -18.48 16.34
CA GLN A 195 -7.46 -18.19 15.64
C GLN A 195 -7.50 -18.89 14.28
N MET A 196 -8.69 -19.26 13.82
CA MET A 196 -8.90 -19.73 12.46
C MET A 196 -9.01 -18.54 11.52
N HIS A 197 -8.07 -18.43 10.58
CA HIS A 197 -8.10 -17.47 9.49
C HIS A 197 -8.93 -18.00 8.33
N LYS A 198 -10.08 -17.35 8.07
CA LYS A 198 -11.07 -17.80 7.08
C LYS A 198 -10.82 -17.30 5.65
N GLY A 199 -9.75 -16.54 5.46
CA GLY A 199 -9.35 -15.98 4.18
C GLY A 199 -7.85 -16.04 3.97
N ILE A 200 -7.37 -15.25 3.02
CA ILE A 200 -5.95 -14.94 2.85
C ILE A 200 -5.75 -13.44 2.91
N ASP A 201 -4.61 -13.00 3.46
CA ASP A 201 -4.20 -11.60 3.48
C ASP A 201 -3.19 -11.39 2.34
N ILE A 202 -3.60 -10.65 1.31
CA ILE A 202 -2.79 -10.32 0.13
C ILE A 202 -2.21 -8.92 0.33
N ARG A 203 -0.90 -8.75 0.19
CA ARG A 203 -0.24 -7.45 0.27
C ARG A 203 -0.75 -6.53 -0.85
N THR A 204 -1.04 -5.28 -0.51
CA THR A 204 -1.50 -4.26 -1.47
C THR A 204 -0.95 -2.88 -1.16
N ASN A 205 -1.02 -1.95 -2.11
CA ASN A 205 -0.62 -0.55 -1.90
C ASN A 205 -1.53 0.46 -2.62
N GLN A 206 -2.73 0.69 -2.07
CA GLN A 206 -3.84 1.49 -2.59
C GLN A 206 -4.22 1.12 -4.04
N GLU A 207 -4.37 -0.17 -4.27
CA GLU A 207 -4.55 -0.76 -5.59
C GLU A 207 -6.00 -1.05 -5.89
N ALA A 208 -6.31 -1.11 -7.19
CA ALA A 208 -7.61 -1.53 -7.66
C ALA A 208 -7.89 -2.98 -7.25
N VAL A 209 -8.98 -3.17 -6.49
CA VAL A 209 -9.49 -4.50 -6.15
C VAL A 209 -10.51 -4.92 -7.19
N LEU A 210 -10.35 -6.10 -7.76
CA LEU A 210 -11.04 -6.54 -8.97
C LEU A 210 -12.00 -7.72 -8.72
N ALA A 211 -13.12 -7.72 -9.42
CA ALA A 211 -13.99 -8.88 -9.55
C ALA A 211 -13.23 -10.02 -10.25
N THR A 212 -13.43 -11.24 -9.76
CA THR A 212 -12.63 -12.40 -10.19
C THR A 212 -13.24 -13.16 -11.37
N GLU A 213 -14.55 -13.06 -11.56
CA GLU A 213 -15.28 -13.73 -12.64
C GLU A 213 -16.33 -12.81 -13.29
N ASP A 214 -16.78 -13.19 -14.48
CA ASP A 214 -17.87 -12.52 -15.19
C ASP A 214 -19.24 -12.74 -14.53
N LYS A 215 -20.17 -11.80 -14.76
CA LYS A 215 -21.58 -11.89 -14.32
C LYS A 215 -21.76 -12.09 -12.80
N GLY A 216 -20.82 -11.60 -12.00
CA GLY A 216 -20.94 -11.61 -10.55
C GLY A 216 -22.01 -10.65 -10.06
N LYS A 217 -22.79 -11.05 -9.06
CA LYS A 217 -23.78 -10.17 -8.42
C LYS A 217 -23.24 -9.64 -7.10
N VAL A 218 -23.20 -8.33 -6.92
CA VAL A 218 -22.85 -7.73 -5.63
C VAL A 218 -24.00 -7.97 -4.65
N VAL A 219 -23.75 -8.80 -3.63
CA VAL A 219 -24.78 -9.21 -2.65
C VAL A 219 -24.67 -8.47 -1.32
N ALA A 220 -23.51 -7.91 -0.99
CA ALA A 220 -23.32 -7.08 0.18
C ALA A 220 -22.26 -5.99 -0.04
N VAL A 221 -22.48 -4.82 0.57
CA VAL A 221 -21.53 -3.71 0.65
C VAL A 221 -21.54 -3.18 2.08
N ASN A 222 -20.37 -3.07 2.70
CA ASN A 222 -20.17 -2.38 3.97
C ASN A 222 -19.30 -1.14 3.75
N LEU A 223 -19.83 0.03 4.08
CA LEU A 223 -19.10 1.30 4.00
C LEU A 223 -18.49 1.72 5.36
N ASN A 224 -18.80 0.99 6.43
CA ASN A 224 -18.27 1.27 7.76
C ASN A 224 -16.83 0.76 7.89
N ALA A 225 -15.89 1.69 8.03
CA ALA A 225 -14.48 1.41 8.24
C ALA A 225 -14.18 0.81 9.62
N ASP A 226 -15.04 1.02 10.62
CA ASP A 226 -14.82 0.63 12.02
C ASP A 226 -15.45 -0.72 12.38
N THR A 227 -15.33 -1.70 11.48
CA THR A 227 -15.77 -3.09 11.71
C THR A 227 -14.57 -4.05 11.63
N PRO A 228 -14.65 -5.29 12.14
CA PRO A 228 -13.54 -6.24 12.03
C PRO A 228 -13.03 -6.44 10.60
N GLY A 229 -13.93 -6.48 9.60
CA GLY A 229 -13.57 -6.64 8.18
C GLY A 229 -13.42 -5.32 7.41
N GLY A 230 -13.43 -4.18 8.10
CA GLY A 230 -13.37 -2.84 7.48
C GLY A 230 -14.49 -2.61 6.46
N ARG A 231 -14.25 -1.70 5.51
CA ARG A 231 -15.13 -1.57 4.34
C ARG A 231 -14.97 -2.82 3.48
N SER A 232 -16.09 -3.33 2.97
CA SER A 232 -16.07 -4.57 2.23
C SER A 232 -17.12 -4.65 1.14
N VAL A 233 -16.86 -5.54 0.17
CA VAL A 233 -17.77 -5.92 -0.91
C VAL A 233 -17.84 -7.44 -0.95
N THR A 234 -19.04 -8.00 -1.08
CA THR A 234 -19.22 -9.44 -1.34
C THR A 234 -19.90 -9.63 -2.70
N VAL A 235 -19.26 -10.42 -3.56
CA VAL A 235 -19.75 -10.77 -4.90
C VAL A 235 -20.09 -12.26 -4.94
N GLU A 236 -21.23 -12.58 -5.53
CA GLU A 236 -21.72 -13.95 -5.71
C GLU A 236 -21.67 -14.35 -7.19
N TYR A 237 -21.07 -15.50 -7.46
CA TYR A 237 -20.92 -16.11 -8.79
C TYR A 237 -21.70 -17.43 -8.84
N GLY A 238 -22.50 -17.61 -9.91
CA GLY A 238 -23.22 -18.85 -10.15
C GLY A 238 -22.31 -19.94 -10.72
N ARG A 239 -22.58 -21.20 -10.37
CA ARG A 239 -21.91 -22.39 -10.91
C ARG A 239 -22.86 -23.22 -11.78
N ALA A 240 -22.30 -24.02 -12.68
CA ALA A 240 -23.07 -24.87 -13.60
C ALA A 240 -23.96 -25.91 -12.89
N ASP A 241 -23.59 -26.32 -11.68
CA ASP A 241 -24.35 -27.24 -10.82
C ASP A 241 -25.42 -26.55 -9.96
N ASN A 242 -25.72 -25.27 -10.24
CA ASN A 242 -26.58 -24.39 -9.44
C ASN A 242 -26.06 -24.10 -8.01
N SER A 243 -24.85 -24.54 -7.66
CA SER A 243 -24.16 -24.02 -6.49
C SER A 243 -23.68 -22.59 -6.78
N LYS A 244 -23.18 -21.92 -5.74
CA LYS A 244 -22.67 -20.55 -5.85
C LYS A 244 -21.36 -20.42 -5.10
N VAL A 245 -20.54 -19.48 -5.53
CA VAL A 245 -19.35 -19.05 -4.79
C VAL A 245 -19.52 -17.59 -4.41
N GLN A 246 -19.33 -17.28 -3.14
CA GLN A 246 -19.26 -15.91 -2.63
C GLN A 246 -17.80 -15.57 -2.34
N VAL A 247 -17.38 -14.44 -2.88
CA VAL A 247 -16.04 -13.87 -2.65
C VAL A 247 -16.22 -12.54 -1.94
N SER A 248 -15.64 -12.41 -0.75
CA SER A 248 -15.67 -11.17 0.02
C SER A 248 -14.30 -10.51 0.03
N TYR A 249 -14.32 -9.21 -0.23
CA TYR A 249 -13.15 -8.34 -0.33
C TYR A 249 -13.20 -7.34 0.82
N HIS A 250 -12.25 -7.42 1.75
CA HIS A 250 -12.27 -6.68 3.01
C HIS A 250 -11.15 -5.62 3.09
N HIS A 251 -11.23 -4.78 4.13
CA HIS A 251 -10.25 -3.73 4.45
C HIS A 251 -10.08 -2.65 3.37
N LEU A 252 -11.11 -2.43 2.54
CA LEU A 252 -11.06 -1.46 1.44
C LEU A 252 -10.93 -0.02 1.95
N GLU A 253 -10.17 0.83 1.25
CA GLU A 253 -10.18 2.27 1.47
C GLU A 253 -11.43 2.89 0.87
N THR A 254 -11.80 2.48 -0.35
CA THR A 254 -13.00 2.95 -1.04
C THR A 254 -13.77 1.80 -1.68
N VAL A 255 -15.09 1.95 -1.73
CA VAL A 255 -15.99 1.01 -2.43
C VAL A 255 -16.57 1.71 -3.66
N GLY A 256 -16.37 1.08 -4.82
CA GLY A 256 -16.78 1.59 -6.13
C GLY A 256 -18.08 1.02 -6.68
N VAL A 257 -18.66 0.00 -6.04
CA VAL A 257 -19.87 -0.70 -6.50
C VAL A 257 -21.00 -0.63 -5.47
N LYS A 258 -22.21 -0.99 -5.86
CA LYS A 258 -23.40 -1.01 -4.97
C LYS A 258 -24.06 -2.38 -4.93
N THR A 259 -24.73 -2.70 -3.82
CA THR A 259 -25.53 -3.92 -3.71
C THR A 259 -26.56 -4.01 -4.84
N GLY A 260 -26.62 -5.17 -5.49
CA GLY A 260 -27.48 -5.46 -6.64
C GLY A 260 -26.83 -5.24 -8.00
N GLU A 261 -25.67 -4.57 -8.05
CA GLU A 261 -24.90 -4.37 -9.28
C GLU A 261 -24.35 -5.71 -9.83
N THR A 262 -24.27 -5.81 -11.15
CA THR A 262 -23.59 -6.92 -11.82
C THR A 262 -22.19 -6.47 -12.24
N VAL A 263 -21.18 -7.28 -11.93
CA VAL A 263 -19.78 -6.99 -12.18
C VAL A 263 -19.16 -8.08 -13.05
N ASN A 264 -18.18 -7.68 -13.87
CA ASN A 264 -17.46 -8.61 -14.74
C ASN A 264 -16.00 -8.80 -14.28
N ALA A 265 -15.34 -9.86 -14.75
CA ALA A 265 -13.96 -10.13 -14.35
C ALA A 265 -13.06 -8.94 -14.70
N GLY A 266 -12.16 -8.60 -13.78
CA GLY A 266 -11.27 -7.45 -13.92
C GLY A 266 -11.95 -6.09 -13.68
N GLN A 267 -13.27 -6.04 -13.46
CA GLN A 267 -13.93 -4.80 -13.06
C GLN A 267 -13.50 -4.39 -11.65
N GLN A 268 -13.13 -3.11 -11.50
CA GLN A 268 -12.75 -2.56 -10.21
C GLN A 268 -13.96 -2.43 -9.27
N LEU A 269 -13.91 -3.17 -8.15
CA LEU A 269 -14.88 -3.16 -7.06
C LEU A 269 -14.63 -2.04 -6.06
N GLY A 270 -13.37 -1.63 -5.91
CA GLY A 270 -12.93 -0.66 -4.92
C GLY A 270 -11.42 -0.45 -4.97
N VAL A 271 -10.88 0.09 -3.88
CA VAL A 271 -9.44 0.27 -3.68
C VAL A 271 -9.05 -0.34 -2.36
N SER A 272 -7.96 -1.11 -2.34
CA SER A 272 -7.41 -1.69 -1.11
C SER A 272 -7.04 -0.59 -0.11
N GLY A 273 -7.02 -0.94 1.17
CA GLY A 273 -6.77 0.02 2.22
C GLY A 273 -6.38 -0.66 3.53
N ASN A 274 -6.46 0.12 4.60
CA ASN A 274 -6.17 -0.33 5.96
C ASN A 274 -7.37 -0.05 6.88
N THR A 275 -8.61 -0.19 6.36
CA THR A 275 -9.81 0.01 7.19
C THR A 275 -10.08 -1.24 8.03
N GLY A 276 -10.62 -1.06 9.22
CA GLY A 276 -11.02 -2.15 10.10
C GLY A 276 -10.39 -2.07 11.49
N THR A 277 -10.98 -2.78 12.46
CA THR A 277 -10.51 -2.75 13.85
C THR A 277 -9.44 -3.80 14.17
N ARG A 278 -9.14 -4.70 13.23
CA ARG A 278 -8.19 -5.81 13.37
C ARG A 278 -7.18 -5.88 12.23
N THR A 279 -6.64 -4.73 11.85
CA THR A 279 -5.61 -4.62 10.80
C THR A 279 -4.37 -3.90 11.34
N THR A 280 -3.19 -4.36 10.93
CA THR A 280 -1.89 -3.78 11.31
C THR A 280 -1.21 -3.04 10.17
N GLY A 281 -1.74 -3.13 8.96
CA GLY A 281 -1.18 -2.53 7.76
C GLY A 281 -2.03 -2.83 6.53
N GLU A 282 -1.73 -2.14 5.44
CA GLU A 282 -2.53 -2.26 4.23
C GLU A 282 -2.45 -3.65 3.59
N HIS A 283 -3.61 -4.27 3.36
CA HIS A 283 -3.76 -5.55 2.67
C HIS A 283 -5.20 -5.74 2.18
N LEU A 284 -5.39 -6.65 1.22
CA LEU A 284 -6.69 -7.20 0.87
C LEU A 284 -6.89 -8.53 1.61
N HIS A 285 -7.86 -8.57 2.52
CA HIS A 285 -8.35 -9.84 3.09
C HIS A 285 -9.44 -10.42 2.18
N LEU A 286 -9.17 -11.59 1.61
CA LEU A 286 -10.04 -12.29 0.66
C LEU A 286 -10.64 -13.54 1.32
N GLU A 287 -11.96 -13.55 1.54
CA GLU A 287 -12.70 -14.74 1.98
C GLU A 287 -13.45 -15.38 0.81
N VAL A 288 -13.51 -16.72 0.78
CA VAL A 288 -14.27 -17.46 -0.22
C VAL A 288 -15.19 -18.47 0.46
N LYS A 289 -16.47 -18.46 0.09
CA LYS A 289 -17.48 -19.39 0.59
C LYS A 289 -18.18 -20.07 -0.57
N GLN A 290 -18.38 -21.38 -0.46
CA GLN A 290 -19.24 -22.13 -1.35
C GLN A 290 -20.64 -22.26 -0.74
N ILE A 291 -21.66 -21.96 -1.53
CA ILE A 291 -23.06 -22.17 -1.19
C ILE A 291 -23.57 -23.35 -2.03
N HIS A 292 -23.86 -24.45 -1.37
CA HIS A 292 -24.44 -25.62 -2.03
C HIS A 292 -25.91 -25.39 -2.39
N VAL A 293 -26.45 -26.20 -3.32
CA VAL A 293 -27.85 -26.12 -3.76
C VAL A 293 -28.85 -26.25 -2.60
N ASN A 294 -28.47 -26.98 -1.54
CA ASN A 294 -29.28 -27.13 -0.32
C ASN A 294 -29.19 -25.94 0.65
N GLY A 295 -28.47 -24.86 0.30
CA GLY A 295 -28.27 -23.67 1.11
C GLY A 295 -27.14 -23.77 2.14
N THR A 296 -26.43 -24.91 2.23
CA THR A 296 -25.31 -25.07 3.17
C THR A 296 -24.12 -24.23 2.73
N LEU A 297 -23.50 -23.53 3.68
CA LEU A 297 -22.33 -22.70 3.49
C LEU A 297 -21.06 -23.44 3.94
N ARG A 298 -20.02 -23.37 3.13
CA ARG A 298 -18.69 -23.91 3.45
C ARG A 298 -17.61 -22.88 3.15
N GLU A 299 -16.76 -22.62 4.13
CA GLU A 299 -15.53 -21.84 3.93
C GLU A 299 -14.57 -22.61 3.00
N VAL A 300 -14.05 -21.94 1.99
CA VAL A 300 -13.13 -22.48 0.99
C VAL A 300 -11.80 -21.79 1.14
N ASN A 301 -10.70 -22.55 1.10
CA ASN A 301 -9.38 -21.96 1.05
C ASN A 301 -9.24 -21.10 -0.22
N PRO A 302 -9.02 -19.77 -0.11
CA PRO A 302 -8.95 -18.91 -1.29
C PRO A 302 -7.85 -19.29 -2.27
N ALA A 303 -6.76 -19.95 -1.84
CA ALA A 303 -5.74 -20.46 -2.75
C ALA A 303 -6.29 -21.56 -3.68
N ALA A 304 -7.23 -22.40 -3.19
CA ALA A 304 -7.91 -23.40 -4.03
C ALA A 304 -8.80 -22.71 -5.07
N TYR A 305 -9.56 -21.71 -4.64
CA TYR A 305 -10.40 -20.90 -5.52
C TYR A 305 -9.56 -20.18 -6.60
N LEU A 306 -8.50 -19.48 -6.21
CA LEU A 306 -7.63 -18.79 -7.16
C LEU A 306 -6.90 -19.75 -8.12
N THR A 307 -6.64 -21.00 -7.71
CA THR A 307 -6.14 -22.04 -8.63
C THR A 307 -7.16 -22.37 -9.72
N GLU A 308 -8.44 -22.50 -9.36
CA GLU A 308 -9.53 -22.70 -10.32
C GLU A 308 -9.65 -21.50 -11.28
N ILE A 309 -9.62 -20.27 -10.75
CA ILE A 309 -9.64 -19.04 -11.55
C ILE A 309 -8.44 -18.97 -12.51
N ALA A 310 -7.25 -19.35 -12.04
CA ALA A 310 -6.05 -19.35 -12.85
C ALA A 310 -6.15 -20.33 -14.03
N GLN A 311 -6.64 -21.54 -13.78
CA GLN A 311 -6.85 -22.56 -14.81
C GLN A 311 -7.88 -22.11 -15.85
N LYS A 312 -9.04 -21.61 -15.40
CA LYS A 312 -10.10 -21.14 -16.29
C LYS A 312 -9.71 -19.91 -17.10
N GLY A 313 -8.94 -19.00 -16.51
CA GLY A 313 -8.47 -17.77 -17.13
C GLY A 313 -7.17 -17.87 -17.91
N ASN A 314 -6.50 -19.04 -17.89
CA ASN A 314 -5.13 -19.20 -18.37
C ASN A 314 -4.17 -18.13 -17.77
N ILE A 315 -4.28 -17.89 -16.46
CA ILE A 315 -3.50 -16.89 -15.73
C ILE A 315 -2.25 -17.56 -15.16
N GLY A 316 -1.07 -17.08 -15.56
CA GLY A 316 0.23 -17.62 -15.15
C GLY A 316 0.77 -17.11 -13.80
N LEU A 317 -0.01 -16.35 -13.03
CA LEU A 317 0.41 -15.77 -11.75
C LEU A 317 0.53 -16.84 -10.66
N GLN A 318 1.49 -16.65 -9.77
CA GLN A 318 1.65 -17.46 -8.55
C GLN A 318 1.08 -16.76 -7.32
N LEU A 319 0.75 -17.55 -6.28
CA LEU A 319 0.31 -17.05 -4.98
C LEU A 319 1.35 -17.45 -3.94
N LEU A 320 2.28 -16.54 -3.64
CA LEU A 320 3.47 -16.87 -2.85
C LEU A 320 3.31 -16.42 -1.39
N SER A 321 3.74 -17.28 -0.47
CA SER A 321 3.84 -16.97 0.96
C SER A 321 5.09 -17.62 1.51
N ASP A 322 6.00 -16.82 2.08
CA ASP A 322 7.25 -17.28 2.68
C ASP A 322 8.01 -18.27 1.77
N GLY A 323 8.16 -17.89 0.49
CA GLY A 323 8.86 -18.68 -0.52
C GLY A 323 8.11 -19.89 -1.07
N LYS A 324 6.83 -20.10 -0.70
CA LYS A 324 6.02 -21.25 -1.14
C LYS A 324 4.84 -20.82 -2.02
N ASP A 325 4.58 -21.56 -3.10
CA ASP A 325 3.35 -21.38 -3.89
C ASP A 325 2.17 -22.10 -3.24
N LEU A 326 1.22 -21.32 -2.72
CA LEU A 326 0.01 -21.80 -2.04
C LEU A 326 -0.95 -22.52 -3.00
N MET A 327 -0.85 -22.26 -4.32
CA MET A 327 -1.67 -22.91 -5.35
C MET A 327 -1.12 -24.26 -5.79
N ALA A 328 0.16 -24.56 -5.56
CA ALA A 328 0.82 -25.77 -6.06
C ALA A 328 0.07 -27.06 -5.69
N LYS A 329 -0.41 -27.16 -4.44
CA LYS A 329 -1.15 -28.33 -3.94
C LYS A 329 -2.55 -28.53 -4.55
N PHE A 330 -3.07 -27.53 -5.26
CA PHE A 330 -4.39 -27.57 -5.89
C PHE A 330 -4.32 -27.71 -7.42
N ARG A 331 -3.11 -27.66 -8.01
CA ARG A 331 -2.93 -27.96 -9.43
C ARG A 331 -3.07 -29.46 -9.65
N THR A 332 -3.82 -29.88 -10.67
CA THR A 332 -3.93 -31.28 -11.08
C THR A 332 -2.65 -31.70 -11.83
N GLN A 333 -2.26 -32.98 -11.71
CA GLN A 333 -1.01 -33.54 -12.27
C GLN A 333 -0.81 -33.34 -13.79
N GLU A 334 -1.85 -33.02 -14.56
CA GLU A 334 -1.75 -32.78 -16.01
C GLU A 334 -1.27 -31.37 -16.40
N ASN A 335 -1.19 -30.43 -15.43
CA ASN A 335 -0.81 -29.03 -15.64
C ASN A 335 0.45 -28.63 -14.87
N GLU A 336 1.46 -29.50 -14.83
CA GLU A 336 2.81 -29.13 -14.37
C GLU A 336 3.44 -28.14 -15.37
N THR A 337 3.08 -26.86 -15.23
CA THR A 337 4.03 -25.81 -15.57
C THR A 337 5.21 -26.02 -14.62
N PRO A 338 6.48 -26.01 -15.11
CA PRO A 338 7.63 -26.16 -14.24
C PRO A 338 7.45 -25.19 -13.08
N SER A 339 7.61 -25.67 -11.84
CA SER A 339 7.76 -24.80 -10.68
C SER A 339 8.95 -23.90 -10.98
N ILE A 340 8.69 -22.71 -11.53
CA ILE A 340 9.72 -21.68 -11.66
C ILE A 340 10.23 -21.50 -10.24
N GLY A 341 11.52 -21.81 -10.07
CA GLY A 341 12.14 -22.19 -8.81
C GLY A 341 11.58 -21.39 -7.64
N LEU A 342 10.87 -22.08 -6.76
CA LEU A 342 10.63 -21.54 -5.43
C LEU A 342 12.03 -21.30 -4.86
N THR A 343 12.28 -20.06 -4.45
CA THR A 343 13.57 -19.63 -3.94
C THR A 343 13.94 -20.53 -2.76
N ASP A 344 14.98 -21.34 -2.90
CA ASP A 344 15.39 -22.30 -1.86
C ASP A 344 16.06 -21.59 -0.67
N SER A 345 16.44 -20.32 -0.82
CA SER A 345 17.13 -19.54 0.21
C SER A 345 16.34 -18.29 0.64
N PRO A 346 16.46 -17.87 1.91
CA PRO A 346 15.89 -16.60 2.40
C PRO A 346 16.43 -15.37 1.66
N GLU A 347 17.67 -15.44 1.16
CA GLU A 347 18.30 -14.36 0.40
C GLU A 347 17.64 -14.19 -0.97
N ASP A 348 17.47 -15.28 -1.72
CA ASP A 348 16.82 -15.26 -3.04
C ASP A 348 15.35 -14.84 -2.91
N TRP A 349 14.68 -15.31 -1.85
CA TRP A 349 13.31 -14.91 -1.55
C TRP A 349 13.22 -13.40 -1.28
N MET A 350 14.13 -12.87 -0.45
CA MET A 350 14.17 -11.44 -0.18
C MET A 350 14.47 -10.63 -1.44
N LYS A 351 15.40 -11.06 -2.29
CA LYS A 351 15.69 -10.41 -3.58
C LYS A 351 14.44 -10.35 -4.46
N LYS A 352 13.72 -11.48 -4.59
CA LYS A 352 12.45 -11.55 -5.34
C LYS A 352 11.38 -10.64 -4.75
N LEU A 353 11.24 -10.58 -3.43
CA LEU A 353 10.30 -9.67 -2.78
C LEU A 353 10.64 -8.23 -3.08
N LEU A 354 11.90 -7.84 -2.89
CA LEU A 354 12.36 -6.46 -3.03
C LEU A 354 12.30 -5.95 -4.47
N SER A 355 12.44 -6.83 -5.47
CA SER A 355 12.22 -6.49 -6.89
C SER A 355 10.76 -6.46 -7.30
N SER A 356 9.85 -6.99 -6.48
CA SER A 356 8.42 -7.05 -6.79
C SER A 356 7.69 -5.73 -6.51
N GLU A 357 6.52 -5.57 -7.12
CA GLU A 357 5.59 -4.46 -6.89
C GLU A 357 5.14 -4.37 -5.41
N ASP A 358 5.17 -5.49 -4.68
CA ASP A 358 4.71 -5.63 -3.29
C ASP A 358 5.70 -5.08 -2.25
N SER A 359 6.97 -4.85 -2.62
CA SER A 359 8.01 -4.35 -1.68
C SER A 359 7.78 -2.92 -1.21
N GLY A 360 7.02 -2.15 -1.99
CA GLY A 360 6.92 -0.70 -1.82
C GLY A 360 8.26 0.03 -2.01
N VAL A 361 9.36 -0.64 -2.39
CA VAL A 361 10.63 -0.05 -2.83
C VAL A 361 10.54 0.09 -4.33
N ARG A 362 10.18 1.27 -4.82
CA ARG A 362 10.23 1.53 -6.26
C ARG A 362 11.69 1.75 -6.65
N MET A 363 12.31 0.73 -7.25
CA MET A 363 13.62 0.87 -7.88
C MET A 363 13.48 1.88 -9.02
N SER A 364 13.88 3.13 -8.79
CA SER A 364 14.13 4.03 -9.91
C SER A 364 15.35 3.46 -10.65
N GLY A 365 15.12 2.95 -11.86
CA GLY A 365 16.13 2.18 -12.58
C GLY A 365 17.47 2.92 -12.71
N ASN A 366 18.55 2.21 -12.42
CA ASN A 366 19.96 2.63 -12.49
C ASN A 366 20.49 3.57 -11.38
N ASP A 367 20.04 3.46 -10.12
CA ASP A 367 20.79 4.03 -9.00
C ASP A 367 21.78 2.98 -8.42
N PRO A 368 23.10 3.10 -8.68
CA PRO A 368 24.10 2.16 -8.17
C PRO A 368 24.17 2.12 -6.64
N ILE A 369 23.77 3.20 -5.96
CA ILE A 369 23.74 3.23 -4.49
C ILE A 369 22.59 2.36 -3.99
N MET A 370 21.42 2.44 -4.63
CA MET A 370 20.28 1.60 -4.24
C MET A 370 20.61 0.12 -4.46
N GLU A 371 21.24 -0.22 -5.58
CA GLU A 371 21.67 -1.60 -5.86
C GLU A 371 22.60 -2.15 -4.75
N LEU A 372 23.59 -1.36 -4.34
CA LEU A 372 24.47 -1.69 -3.21
C LEU A 372 23.71 -1.81 -1.87
N VAL A 373 22.75 -0.92 -1.62
CA VAL A 373 21.90 -0.96 -0.42
C VAL A 373 21.11 -2.26 -0.37
N MET A 374 20.48 -2.65 -1.47
CA MET A 374 19.68 -3.87 -1.54
C MET A 374 20.54 -5.11 -1.37
N GLU A 375 21.69 -5.17 -2.02
CA GLU A 375 22.62 -6.29 -1.88
C GLU A 375 23.12 -6.41 -0.43
N MET A 376 23.59 -5.32 0.16
CA MET A 376 24.02 -5.30 1.57
C MET A 376 22.89 -5.71 2.51
N PHE A 377 21.67 -5.22 2.29
CA PHE A 377 20.50 -5.54 3.10
C PHE A 377 20.13 -7.02 3.01
N THR A 378 20.03 -7.56 1.80
CA THR A 378 19.73 -8.99 1.58
C THR A 378 20.76 -9.90 2.25
N SER A 379 22.05 -9.60 2.09
CA SER A 379 23.14 -10.37 2.70
C SER A 379 23.21 -10.22 4.23
N LEU A 380 22.95 -9.01 4.76
CA LEU A 380 22.88 -8.79 6.22
C LEU A 380 21.74 -9.57 6.85
N MET A 381 20.57 -9.58 6.20
CA MET A 381 19.44 -10.36 6.69
C MET A 381 19.80 -11.84 6.71
N ALA A 382 20.34 -12.37 5.61
CA ALA A 382 20.64 -13.80 5.50
C ALA A 382 21.56 -14.23 6.64
N LEU A 383 22.57 -13.39 6.95
CA LEU A 383 23.47 -13.58 8.06
C LEU A 383 22.77 -13.49 9.43
N ALA A 384 21.85 -12.53 9.61
CA ALA A 384 21.12 -12.33 10.87
C ALA A 384 20.16 -13.49 11.18
N VAL A 385 19.43 -13.97 10.16
CA VAL A 385 18.43 -15.03 10.30
C VAL A 385 19.07 -16.39 10.59
N GLN A 386 20.27 -16.65 10.06
CA GLN A 386 21.04 -17.86 10.36
C GLN A 386 21.50 -17.96 11.83
N ILE A 387 21.58 -16.84 12.56
CA ILE A 387 22.03 -16.83 13.96
C ILE A 387 21.02 -17.52 14.87
N ASP A 388 19.73 -17.33 14.59
CA ASP A 388 18.66 -17.80 15.47
C ASP A 388 18.40 -19.32 15.35
N SER A 389 19.19 -20.05 14.53
CA SER A 389 19.03 -21.50 14.28
C SER A 389 17.59 -21.90 13.92
N LYS A 390 16.88 -20.98 13.26
CA LYS A 390 15.47 -21.12 12.85
C LYS A 390 15.35 -22.16 11.75
N GLU A 391 14.25 -22.92 11.75
CA GLU A 391 13.89 -23.77 10.60
C GLU A 391 13.69 -22.91 9.34
N GLN A 392 13.96 -23.46 8.16
CA GLN A 392 13.90 -22.73 6.88
C GLN A 392 12.60 -21.94 6.71
N ASP A 393 11.45 -22.49 7.08
CA ASP A 393 10.16 -21.81 7.03
C ASP A 393 10.12 -20.51 7.87
N GLN A 394 10.68 -20.55 9.08
CA GLN A 394 10.78 -19.38 9.95
C GLN A 394 11.77 -18.35 9.39
N GLN A 395 12.80 -18.81 8.67
CA GLN A 395 13.75 -17.94 7.99
C GLN A 395 13.10 -17.21 6.81
N MET A 396 12.27 -17.91 6.02
CA MET A 396 11.49 -17.30 4.93
C MET A 396 10.48 -16.29 5.45
N GLY A 397 9.80 -16.59 6.57
CA GLY A 397 8.89 -15.64 7.23
C GLY A 397 9.62 -14.38 7.73
N ALA A 398 10.82 -14.54 8.31
CA ALA A 398 11.66 -13.42 8.70
C ALA A 398 12.09 -12.58 7.48
N ALA A 399 12.33 -13.20 6.33
CA ALA A 399 12.61 -12.53 5.07
C ALA A 399 11.45 -11.67 4.59
N THR A 400 10.26 -12.26 4.57
CA THR A 400 9.03 -11.57 4.19
C THR A 400 8.84 -10.34 5.08
N LYS A 401 8.94 -10.51 6.40
CA LYS A 401 8.81 -9.40 7.35
C LYS A 401 9.86 -8.31 7.11
N ALA A 402 11.13 -8.68 7.00
CA ALA A 402 12.22 -7.72 6.83
C ALA A 402 12.12 -6.94 5.51
N ALA A 403 11.72 -7.60 4.41
CA ALA A 403 11.49 -6.97 3.12
C ALA A 403 10.33 -5.97 3.17
N LEU A 404 9.21 -6.34 3.80
CA LEU A 404 8.02 -5.49 3.89
C LEU A 404 8.21 -4.30 4.84
N GLU A 405 8.86 -4.53 5.99
CA GLU A 405 9.16 -3.48 6.97
C GLU A 405 10.39 -2.65 6.58
N LYS A 406 11.12 -3.06 5.53
CA LYS A 406 12.40 -2.49 5.10
C LYS A 406 13.39 -2.38 6.28
N ARG A 407 13.36 -3.38 7.17
CA ARG A 407 14.04 -3.38 8.46
C ARG A 407 14.68 -4.73 8.74
N ILE A 408 15.92 -4.72 9.24
CA ILE A 408 16.60 -5.92 9.74
C ILE A 408 17.03 -5.68 11.19
N ASP A 409 16.75 -6.65 12.05
CA ASP A 409 17.30 -6.71 13.41
C ASP A 409 18.72 -7.29 13.35
N LEU A 410 19.69 -6.49 13.78
CA LEU A 410 21.11 -6.82 13.86
C LEU A 410 21.56 -7.00 15.31
N SER A 411 20.65 -7.00 16.29
CA SER A 411 20.99 -7.05 17.72
C SER A 411 21.85 -8.26 18.08
N SER A 412 21.60 -9.40 17.44
CA SER A 412 22.38 -10.62 17.63
C SER A 412 23.83 -10.53 17.11
N LEU A 413 24.11 -9.61 16.18
CA LEU A 413 25.46 -9.32 15.68
C LEU A 413 26.24 -8.36 16.58
N VAL A 414 25.54 -7.59 17.43
CA VAL A 414 26.13 -6.54 18.27
C VAL A 414 25.66 -6.70 19.72
N PRO A 415 26.06 -7.78 20.42
CA PRO A 415 25.52 -8.14 21.74
C PRO A 415 25.84 -7.14 22.86
N SER A 416 26.72 -6.17 22.62
CA SER A 416 26.96 -5.04 23.53
C SER A 416 25.78 -4.06 23.61
N LEU A 417 24.81 -4.17 22.70
CA LEU A 417 23.66 -3.30 22.57
C LEU A 417 22.39 -3.98 23.05
N ARG A 418 21.40 -3.17 23.47
CA ARG A 418 20.05 -3.67 23.80
C ARG A 418 19.26 -3.94 22.53
N SER A 419 19.41 -3.07 21.53
CA SER A 419 18.86 -3.28 20.19
C SER A 419 19.72 -2.60 19.13
N CYS A 420 19.72 -3.17 17.93
CA CYS A 420 20.35 -2.58 16.76
C CYS A 420 19.55 -2.98 15.52
N GLU A 421 19.06 -2.01 14.77
CA GLU A 421 18.21 -2.21 13.60
C GLU A 421 18.70 -1.38 12.42
N LEU A 422 18.75 -1.97 11.24
CA LEU A 422 19.02 -1.27 10.00
C LEU A 422 17.71 -1.06 9.24
N VAL A 423 17.43 0.18 8.82
CA VAL A 423 16.20 0.54 8.11
C VAL A 423 16.53 1.19 6.77
N ILE A 424 15.97 0.66 5.68
CA ILE A 424 16.02 1.29 4.35
C ILE A 424 14.93 2.36 4.26
N GLN A 425 15.29 3.49 3.67
CA GLN A 425 14.38 4.57 3.35
C GLN A 425 14.26 4.75 1.84
N ASP A 426 13.10 5.20 1.37
CA ASP A 426 12.86 5.43 -0.05
C ASP A 426 13.75 6.57 -0.57
N ASN A 427 14.57 6.27 -1.58
CA ASN A 427 15.50 7.21 -2.21
C ASN A 427 16.45 7.92 -1.22
N ALA A 428 16.78 7.28 -0.11
CA ALA A 428 17.71 7.77 0.90
C ALA A 428 18.64 6.65 1.38
N ARG A 429 19.73 7.03 2.04
CA ARG A 429 20.67 6.05 2.58
C ARG A 429 20.08 5.34 3.80
N PRO A 430 20.44 4.07 4.06
CA PRO A 430 19.93 3.34 5.21
C PRO A 430 20.31 4.02 6.52
N ILE A 431 19.39 3.95 7.49
CA ILE A 431 19.64 4.45 8.84
C ILE A 431 19.80 3.27 9.78
N LEU A 432 20.90 3.29 10.53
CA LEU A 432 21.15 2.38 11.63
C LEU A 432 20.61 3.00 12.92
N TYR A 433 19.61 2.36 13.51
CA TYR A 433 19.08 2.68 14.83
C TYR A 433 19.69 1.74 15.85
N ALA A 434 20.08 2.26 17.01
CA ALA A 434 20.60 1.41 18.06
C ALA A 434 20.34 1.99 19.44
N GLN A 435 20.22 1.10 20.42
CA GLN A 435 19.96 1.42 21.80
C GLN A 435 20.92 0.66 22.72
N ASP A 436 21.41 1.34 23.75
CA ASP A 436 22.21 0.74 24.80
C ASP A 436 21.70 1.11 26.19
N ALA A 437 22.55 0.94 27.21
CA ALA A 437 22.21 1.33 28.58
C ALA A 437 22.09 2.85 28.78
N THR A 438 22.69 3.67 27.91
CA THR A 438 22.85 5.11 28.05
C THR A 438 21.85 5.92 27.21
N GLY A 439 21.30 5.34 26.14
CA GLY A 439 20.28 5.99 25.33
C GLY A 439 20.05 5.34 23.97
N SER A 440 19.28 6.03 23.13
CA SER A 440 19.01 5.64 21.73
C SER A 440 19.68 6.61 20.77
N TYR A 441 20.19 6.10 19.66
CA TYR A 441 20.91 6.86 18.65
C TYR A 441 20.61 6.32 17.25
N SER A 442 20.78 7.19 16.26
CA SER A 442 20.53 6.91 14.85
C SER A 442 21.67 7.46 14.01
N HIS A 443 22.12 6.70 13.01
CA HIS A 443 23.18 7.11 12.10
C HIS A 443 22.80 6.76 10.67
N GLU A 444 22.84 7.74 9.76
CA GLU A 444 22.65 7.52 8.33
C GLU A 444 23.96 7.01 7.73
N LEU A 445 23.96 5.78 7.20
CA LEU A 445 25.18 5.15 6.70
C LEU A 445 25.76 5.93 5.52
N THR A 446 27.05 6.21 5.58
CA THR A 446 27.80 6.79 4.47
C THR A 446 28.06 5.75 3.37
N ALA A 447 28.38 6.20 2.16
CA ALA A 447 28.76 5.31 1.06
C ALA A 447 29.99 4.45 1.39
N ALA A 448 30.94 5.01 2.15
CA ALA A 448 32.14 4.28 2.58
C ALA A 448 31.81 3.16 3.58
N GLU A 449 30.90 3.41 4.52
CA GLU A 449 30.45 2.41 5.50
C GLU A 449 29.65 1.31 4.82
N MET A 450 28.72 1.66 3.92
CA MET A 450 27.97 0.68 3.14
C MET A 450 28.90 -0.21 2.30
N ASN A 451 29.88 0.38 1.61
CA ASN A 451 30.86 -0.38 0.83
C ASN A 451 31.69 -1.30 1.74
N ARG A 452 32.12 -0.83 2.91
CA ARG A 452 32.87 -1.66 3.88
C ARG A 452 32.06 -2.85 4.37
N LEU A 453 30.78 -2.65 4.68
CA LEU A 453 29.86 -3.72 5.09
C LEU A 453 29.64 -4.72 3.94
N SER A 454 29.34 -4.23 2.74
CA SER A 454 29.18 -5.04 1.53
C SER A 454 30.41 -5.93 1.25
N LEU A 455 31.62 -5.37 1.32
CA LEU A 455 32.87 -6.13 1.13
C LEU A 455 33.06 -7.28 2.14
N ILE A 456 32.57 -7.12 3.38
CA ILE A 456 32.61 -8.19 4.38
C ILE A 456 31.60 -9.29 4.02
N LEU A 457 30.39 -8.91 3.62
CA LEU A 457 29.29 -9.83 3.31
C LEU A 457 29.57 -10.66 2.07
N ASN A 458 30.10 -10.03 1.03
CA ASN A 458 30.36 -10.62 -0.28
C ASN A 458 31.66 -11.41 -0.34
N HIS A 459 32.39 -11.57 0.77
CA HIS A 459 33.60 -12.38 0.80
C HIS A 459 33.28 -13.87 0.81
N THR A 460 33.33 -14.52 -0.36
CA THR A 460 32.90 -15.92 -0.57
C THR A 460 33.67 -16.93 0.28
N ASP A 461 34.97 -16.72 0.49
CA ASP A 461 35.82 -17.69 1.20
C ASP A 461 35.78 -17.52 2.74
N MET A 462 35.01 -16.56 3.25
CA MET A 462 34.94 -16.28 4.68
C MET A 462 33.80 -17.06 5.33
N PRO A 463 34.05 -17.83 6.39
CA PRO A 463 32.97 -18.50 7.14
C PRO A 463 31.98 -17.49 7.71
N ASP A 464 30.69 -17.86 7.78
CA ASP A 464 29.63 -16.96 8.27
C ASP A 464 29.90 -16.46 9.70
N GLU A 465 30.48 -17.28 10.57
CA GLU A 465 30.90 -16.84 11.91
C GLU A 465 31.91 -15.69 11.88
N SER A 466 32.87 -15.75 10.95
CA SER A 466 33.85 -14.68 10.74
C SER A 466 33.21 -13.43 10.14
N LYS A 467 32.26 -13.60 9.20
CA LYS A 467 31.47 -12.49 8.67
C LYS A 467 30.68 -11.80 9.79
N ARG A 468 29.98 -12.57 10.63
CA ARG A 468 29.23 -12.07 11.80
C ARG A 468 30.09 -11.21 12.71
N HIS A 469 31.26 -11.73 13.12
CA HIS A 469 32.16 -11.00 14.00
C HIS A 469 32.67 -9.69 13.38
N ARG A 470 33.01 -9.72 12.09
CA ARG A 470 33.49 -8.51 11.36
C ARG A 470 32.39 -7.48 11.17
N ILE A 471 31.17 -7.91 10.84
CA ILE A 471 30.00 -7.02 10.76
C ILE A 471 29.70 -6.40 12.11
N GLY A 472 29.62 -7.20 13.17
CA GLY A 472 29.40 -6.70 14.53
C GLY A 472 30.43 -5.66 14.95
N THR A 473 31.71 -5.92 14.64
CA THR A 473 32.81 -4.98 14.89
C THR A 473 32.66 -3.69 14.07
N ALA A 474 32.35 -3.80 12.77
CA ALA A 474 32.16 -2.64 11.90
C ALA A 474 30.99 -1.77 12.36
N VAL A 475 29.84 -2.38 12.66
CA VAL A 475 28.65 -1.69 13.18
C VAL A 475 28.96 -0.99 14.51
N ASN A 476 29.65 -1.67 15.44
CA ASN A 476 30.04 -1.06 16.71
C ASN A 476 30.97 0.15 16.51
N HIS A 477 31.91 0.09 15.57
CA HIS A 477 32.77 1.24 15.25
C HIS A 477 32.00 2.45 14.72
N ILE A 478 31.03 2.24 13.82
CA ILE A 478 30.15 3.30 13.30
C ILE A 478 29.42 3.98 14.47
N LEU A 479 28.84 3.18 15.36
CA LEU A 479 28.05 3.68 16.48
C LEU A 479 28.91 4.41 17.53
N VAL A 480 30.13 3.95 17.80
CA VAL A 480 31.06 4.65 18.70
C VAL A 480 31.49 5.99 18.13
N ALA A 481 31.76 6.07 16.82
CA ALA A 481 32.11 7.32 16.15
C ALA A 481 30.96 8.35 16.25
N GLU A 482 29.71 7.91 16.01
CA GLU A 482 28.52 8.76 16.15
C GLU A 482 28.36 9.32 17.58
N ARG A 483 28.56 8.48 18.61
CA ARG A 483 28.48 8.92 20.01
C ARG A 483 29.55 9.96 20.36
N ALA A 484 30.77 9.76 19.86
CA ALA A 484 31.86 10.70 20.08
C ALA A 484 31.57 12.05 19.41
N ALA A 485 31.04 12.03 18.18
CA ALA A 485 30.64 13.24 17.46
C ALA A 485 29.56 14.03 18.21
N ARG A 486 28.48 13.37 18.65
CA ARG A 486 27.41 14.03 19.43
C ARG A 486 27.89 14.57 20.77
N SER A 487 28.73 13.81 21.48
CA SER A 487 29.29 14.25 22.77
C SER A 487 30.14 15.51 22.59
N TYR A 488 30.87 15.60 21.47
CA TYR A 488 31.64 16.79 21.11
C TYR A 488 30.73 17.98 20.78
N GLU A 489 29.68 17.79 19.97
CA GLU A 489 28.71 18.84 19.64
C GLU A 489 28.00 19.39 20.88
N GLN A 490 27.50 18.52 21.76
CA GLN A 490 26.87 18.92 23.02
C GLN A 490 27.84 19.68 23.94
N GLY A 491 29.11 19.24 23.99
CA GLY A 491 30.15 19.94 24.73
C GLY A 491 30.46 21.33 24.17
N MET A 492 30.40 21.50 22.86
CA MET A 492 30.58 22.79 22.18
C MET A 492 29.38 23.73 22.39
N GLU A 493 28.14 23.21 22.35
CA GLU A 493 26.94 23.99 22.67
C GLU A 493 26.93 24.47 24.12
N GLN A 494 27.30 23.61 25.07
CA GLN A 494 27.41 23.99 26.49
C GLN A 494 28.51 25.03 26.73
N ARG A 495 29.65 24.94 26.01
CA ARG A 495 30.71 25.96 26.08
C ARG A 495 30.26 27.29 25.45
N GLY A 496 29.59 27.25 24.30
CA GLY A 496 29.04 28.45 23.66
C GLY A 496 27.97 29.15 24.50
N GLN A 497 27.14 28.39 25.23
CA GLN A 497 26.16 28.95 26.18
C GLN A 497 26.83 29.50 27.45
N ALA A 498 27.88 28.85 27.97
CA ALA A 498 28.64 29.34 29.11
C ALA A 498 29.42 30.62 28.79
N GLU A 499 29.98 30.73 27.59
CA GLU A 499 30.64 31.96 27.10
C GLU A 499 29.63 33.09 26.83
N GLY A 500 28.41 32.77 26.38
CA GLY A 500 27.31 33.73 26.22
C GLY A 500 26.74 34.27 27.54
N LEU A 501 26.90 33.55 28.66
CA LEU A 501 26.49 33.98 30.00
C LEU A 501 27.58 34.78 30.75
N GLN A 502 28.84 34.73 30.31
CA GLN A 502 29.91 35.58 30.84
C GLN A 502 30.01 36.95 30.15
N ILE A 503 29.27 37.16 29.05
CA ILE A 503 29.16 38.44 28.36
C ILE A 503 27.74 39.00 28.54
N ARG A 504 27.36 39.31 29.79
CA ARG A 504 26.24 40.21 30.11
C ARG A 504 26.52 41.02 31.37
#